data_AF-A0A3R6TCD4-F1
#
_entry.id   AF-A0A3R6TCD4-F1
#
_cell.length_a   1.000
_cell.length_b   1.000
_cell.length_c   1.000
_cell.angle_alpha   90.00
_cell.angle_beta   90.00
_cell.angle_gamma   90.00
#
_symmetry.space_group_name_H-M   'P 1'
#
loop_
_entity.id
_entity.type
_entity.pdbx_description
1 polymer ?
#
loop_
_entity_poly.entity_id
_entity_poly.type
_entity_poly.pdbx_seq_one_letter_code
_entity_poly.pdbx_strand_id
1 'polypeptide(L)'
;MKRQWLNFLINPFEWIAGFQALGWGLLGMVVSTVISYLSGWHYHGLLHFGPAPNPAWWCYAVEHLVVWIVPATLFYLGGLILSRSRIRVIDVLGTVAFAQIPFIFMNLFNMLPPMQNLAKVDMNVPPTELLAQPGFLVGVWLSLIGVIFLVWVLVWMFKALKVSCNLKGYSLGILYCVAVFGGDILCRYLIGLCY
;
A
#
# COMPACT_ATOMS: atom_id res chain seq x y z
N MET A 1 21.11 -10.31 18.47
CA MET A 1 19.81 -10.78 17.93
C MET A 1 18.67 -9.76 18.06
N LYS A 2 18.20 -9.35 19.26
CA LYS A 2 17.05 -8.40 19.39
C LYS A 2 17.21 -7.10 18.58
N ARG A 3 18.41 -6.53 18.52
CA ARG A 3 18.71 -5.28 17.81
C ARG A 3 18.67 -5.40 16.28
N GLN A 4 18.97 -6.58 15.72
CA GLN A 4 18.93 -6.81 14.27
C GLN A 4 17.49 -6.92 13.74
N TRP A 5 16.62 -7.62 14.47
CA TRP A 5 15.22 -7.76 14.07
C TRP A 5 14.46 -6.43 14.10
N LEU A 6 14.70 -5.60 15.12
CA LEU A 6 14.14 -4.24 15.17
C LEU A 6 14.62 -3.37 14.01
N ASN A 7 15.91 -3.45 13.65
CA ASN A 7 16.45 -2.72 12.50
C ASN A 7 15.81 -3.18 11.19
N PHE A 8 15.53 -4.48 11.04
CA PHE A 8 14.85 -5.02 9.87
C PHE A 8 13.42 -4.48 9.74
N LEU A 9 12.67 -4.36 10.84
CA LEU A 9 11.32 -3.77 10.81
C LEU A 9 11.34 -2.28 10.45
N ILE A 10 12.42 -1.57 10.75
CA ILE A 10 12.55 -0.13 10.46
C ILE A 10 13.03 0.11 9.02
N ASN A 11 14.00 -0.70 8.55
CA ASN A 11 14.59 -0.57 7.23
C ASN A 11 15.08 -1.93 6.69
N PRO A 12 14.21 -2.73 6.07
CA PRO A 12 14.59 -4.04 5.53
C PRO A 12 15.55 -3.91 4.33
N PHE A 13 15.60 -2.75 3.69
CA PHE A 13 16.32 -2.52 2.43
C PHE A 13 17.83 -2.35 2.60
N GLU A 14 18.33 -2.29 3.83
CA GLU A 14 19.77 -2.44 4.12
C GLU A 14 20.24 -3.89 3.89
N TRP A 15 19.32 -4.85 3.86
CA TRP A 15 19.61 -6.29 3.83
C TRP A 15 19.00 -6.99 2.61
N ILE A 16 17.90 -6.46 2.07
CA ILE A 16 17.15 -7.08 0.96
C ILE A 16 16.91 -6.05 -0.16
N ALA A 17 17.34 -6.37 -1.37
CA ALA A 17 17.12 -5.55 -2.57
C ALA A 17 17.03 -6.43 -3.83
N GLY A 18 16.78 -5.79 -4.99
CA GLY A 18 16.77 -6.44 -6.30
C GLY A 18 15.76 -7.60 -6.41
N PHE A 19 16.18 -8.70 -7.04
CA PHE A 19 15.32 -9.86 -7.28
C PHE A 19 14.81 -10.53 -6.00
N GLN A 20 15.57 -10.49 -4.90
CA GLN A 20 15.12 -11.05 -3.63
C GLN A 20 13.97 -10.23 -3.05
N ALA A 21 14.08 -8.89 -3.06
CA ALA A 21 13.00 -8.02 -2.64
C ALA A 21 11.77 -8.19 -3.54
N LEU A 22 11.97 -8.29 -4.85
CA LEU A 22 10.90 -8.51 -5.81
C LEU A 22 10.15 -9.83 -5.56
N GLY A 23 10.86 -10.93 -5.36
CA GLY A 23 10.23 -12.23 -5.12
C GLY A 23 9.34 -12.22 -3.88
N TRP A 24 9.84 -11.70 -2.76
CA TRP A 24 9.04 -11.58 -1.53
C TRP A 24 7.90 -10.58 -1.66
N GLY A 25 8.12 -9.45 -2.35
CA GLY A 25 7.09 -8.45 -2.60
C GLY A 25 5.95 -8.99 -3.47
N LEU A 26 6.27 -9.70 -4.55
CA LEU A 26 5.27 -10.34 -5.41
C LEU A 26 4.51 -11.46 -4.69
N LEU A 27 5.20 -12.28 -3.90
CA LEU A 27 4.56 -13.29 -3.07
C LEU A 27 3.58 -12.65 -2.08
N GLY A 28 4.02 -11.60 -1.38
CA GLY A 28 3.19 -10.85 -0.45
C GLY A 28 1.99 -10.20 -1.13
N MET A 29 2.17 -9.71 -2.36
CA MET A 29 1.11 -9.16 -3.19
C MET A 29 0.06 -10.21 -3.55
N VAL A 30 0.47 -11.40 -4.00
CA VAL A 30 -0.47 -12.50 -4.30
C VAL A 30 -1.30 -12.86 -3.06
N VAL A 31 -0.64 -12.98 -1.90
CA VAL A 31 -1.32 -13.24 -0.62
C VAL A 31 -2.30 -12.11 -0.29
N SER A 32 -1.86 -10.85 -0.43
CA SER A 32 -2.68 -9.66 -0.20
C SER A 32 -3.92 -9.64 -1.11
N THR A 33 -3.75 -9.91 -2.40
CA THR A 33 -4.84 -9.97 -3.38
C THR A 33 -5.85 -11.06 -3.04
N VAL A 34 -5.41 -12.25 -2.62
CA VAL A 34 -6.32 -13.32 -2.18
C VAL A 34 -7.12 -12.88 -0.96
N ILE A 35 -6.49 -12.27 0.05
CA ILE A 35 -7.18 -11.80 1.25
C ILE A 35 -8.17 -10.67 0.92
N SER A 36 -7.78 -9.73 0.06
CA SER A 36 -8.68 -8.69 -0.45
C SER A 36 -9.88 -9.26 -1.19
N TYR A 37 -9.67 -10.26 -2.05
CA TYR A 37 -10.75 -10.94 -2.75
C TYR A 37 -11.72 -11.62 -1.78
N LEU A 38 -11.20 -12.32 -0.76
CA LEU A 38 -12.02 -12.99 0.26
C LEU A 38 -12.76 -12.00 1.19
N SER A 39 -12.20 -10.82 1.41
CA SER A 39 -12.82 -9.76 2.22
C SER A 39 -13.71 -8.81 1.43
N GLY A 40 -13.72 -8.86 0.10
CA GLY A 40 -14.42 -7.87 -0.72
C GLY A 40 -13.88 -6.44 -0.56
N TRP A 41 -12.68 -6.27 0.01
CA TRP A 41 -12.09 -4.96 0.27
C TRP A 41 -11.13 -4.58 -0.84
N HIS A 42 -11.43 -3.48 -1.52
CA HIS A 42 -10.74 -3.02 -2.71
C HIS A 42 -9.75 -1.91 -2.44
N TYR A 43 -8.72 -1.86 -3.28
CA TYR A 43 -7.73 -0.80 -3.31
C TYR A 43 -8.14 0.16 -4.41
N HIS A 44 -8.56 1.37 -4.05
CA HIS A 44 -8.88 2.40 -5.02
C HIS A 44 -7.65 3.24 -5.38
N GLY A 45 -6.64 3.25 -4.52
CA GLY A 45 -5.41 3.98 -4.71
C GLY A 45 -4.33 3.51 -3.74
N LEU A 46 -3.19 4.20 -3.73
CA LEU A 46 -2.13 3.91 -2.77
C LEU A 46 -2.54 4.24 -1.32
N LEU A 47 -3.44 5.22 -1.16
CA LEU A 47 -3.90 5.76 0.11
C LEU A 47 -5.41 5.55 0.34
N HIS A 48 -6.13 4.94 -0.60
CA HIS A 48 -7.59 4.82 -0.58
C HIS A 48 -8.03 3.36 -0.70
N PHE A 49 -8.83 2.90 0.26
CA PHE A 49 -9.31 1.52 0.36
C PHE A 49 -10.80 1.52 0.74
N GLY A 50 -11.57 0.55 0.25
CA GLY A 50 -13.00 0.50 0.54
C GLY A 50 -13.77 -0.53 -0.28
N PRO A 51 -15.11 -0.56 -0.19
CA PRO A 51 -15.96 -1.37 -1.05
C PRO A 51 -15.95 -0.86 -2.49
N ALA A 52 -16.11 -1.76 -3.46
CA ALA A 52 -16.23 -1.43 -4.88
C ALA A 52 -17.28 -2.31 -5.58
N PRO A 53 -17.86 -1.87 -6.72
CA PRO A 53 -18.98 -2.56 -7.36
C PRO A 53 -18.58 -3.81 -8.16
N ASN A 54 -17.31 -3.96 -8.55
CA ASN A 54 -16.84 -5.09 -9.37
C ASN A 54 -16.22 -6.21 -8.50
N PRO A 55 -16.89 -7.36 -8.32
CA PRO A 55 -16.39 -8.44 -7.47
C PRO A 55 -15.42 -9.39 -8.19
N ALA A 56 -15.06 -9.13 -9.45
CA ALA A 56 -14.24 -10.06 -10.21
C ALA A 56 -12.81 -10.17 -9.66
N TRP A 57 -12.29 -11.39 -9.51
CA TRP A 57 -10.97 -11.66 -8.93
C TRP A 57 -9.82 -10.89 -9.63
N TRP A 58 -9.93 -10.71 -10.95
CA TRP A 58 -8.92 -10.00 -11.75
C TRP A 58 -8.85 -8.52 -11.41
N CYS A 59 -9.95 -7.93 -10.92
CA CYS A 59 -10.00 -6.52 -10.50
C CYS A 59 -9.04 -6.31 -9.32
N TYR A 60 -9.13 -7.14 -8.28
CA TYR A 60 -8.21 -7.10 -7.14
C TYR A 60 -6.74 -7.26 -7.54
N ALA A 61 -6.46 -8.11 -8.53
CA ALA A 61 -5.11 -8.30 -9.05
C ALA A 61 -4.61 -7.03 -9.75
N VAL A 62 -5.43 -6.42 -10.61
CA VAL A 62 -5.10 -5.15 -11.29
C VAL A 62 -4.87 -4.04 -10.28
N GLU A 63 -5.73 -3.93 -9.26
CA GLU A 63 -5.59 -2.92 -8.21
C GLU A 63 -4.23 -3.00 -7.51
N HIS A 64 -3.83 -4.21 -7.07
CA HIS A 64 -2.54 -4.41 -6.41
C HIS A 64 -1.35 -4.16 -7.35
N LEU A 65 -1.46 -4.58 -8.61
CA LEU A 65 -0.44 -4.31 -9.63
C LEU A 65 -0.29 -2.81 -9.89
N VAL A 66 -1.39 -2.06 -9.99
CA VAL A 66 -1.38 -0.61 -10.21
C VAL A 66 -0.77 0.10 -8.99
N VAL A 67 -1.22 -0.26 -7.78
CA VAL A 67 -0.69 0.30 -6.52
C VAL A 67 0.79 0.02 -6.33
N TRP A 68 1.35 -0.99 -7.00
CA TRP A 68 2.80 -1.23 -7.05
C TRP A 68 3.51 -0.51 -8.20
N ILE A 69 3.08 -0.74 -9.43
CA ILE A 69 3.79 -0.29 -10.63
C ILE A 69 3.79 1.23 -10.71
N VAL A 70 2.70 1.91 -10.37
CA VAL A 70 2.61 3.37 -10.46
C VAL A 70 3.65 4.06 -9.56
N PRO A 71 3.66 3.86 -8.23
CA PRO A 71 4.66 4.51 -7.39
C PRO A 71 6.09 4.04 -7.69
N ALA A 72 6.30 2.76 -8.05
CA ALA A 72 7.62 2.27 -8.42
C ALA A 72 8.15 2.95 -9.70
N THR A 73 7.27 3.20 -10.67
CA THR A 73 7.61 3.92 -11.91
C THR A 73 7.93 5.38 -11.61
N LEU A 74 7.12 6.07 -10.80
CA LEU A 74 7.38 7.46 -10.40
C LEU A 74 8.70 7.59 -9.62
N PHE A 75 8.98 6.66 -8.71
CA PHE A 75 10.26 6.59 -7.98
C PHE A 75 11.44 6.35 -8.92
N TYR A 76 11.28 5.48 -9.93
CA TYR A 76 12.34 5.21 -10.89
C TYR A 76 12.60 6.42 -11.78
N LEU A 77 11.57 7.00 -12.40
CA LEU A 77 11.70 8.17 -13.29
C LEU A 77 12.24 9.39 -12.54
N GLY A 78 11.69 9.70 -11.36
CA GLY A 78 12.21 10.78 -10.53
C GLY A 78 13.62 10.50 -10.02
N GLY A 79 13.93 9.24 -9.73
CA GLY A 79 15.28 8.78 -9.41
C GLY A 79 16.26 9.03 -10.55
N LEU A 80 15.89 8.73 -11.80
CA LEU A 80 16.74 8.98 -12.97
C LEU A 80 17.08 10.48 -13.14
N ILE A 81 16.16 11.36 -12.76
CA ILE A 81 16.34 12.81 -12.89
C ILE A 81 17.18 13.38 -11.73
N LEU A 82 16.92 12.92 -10.50
CA LEU A 82 17.46 13.54 -9.28
C LEU A 82 18.65 12.80 -8.65
N SER A 83 18.86 11.53 -9.01
CA SER A 83 19.94 10.73 -8.42
C SER A 83 21.28 11.05 -9.05
N ARG A 84 22.31 11.03 -8.20
CA ARG A 84 23.70 11.18 -8.62
C ARG A 84 24.37 9.85 -9.01
N SER A 85 23.64 8.74 -8.87
CA SER A 85 24.18 7.39 -9.07
C SER A 85 23.37 6.60 -10.08
N ARG A 86 23.96 5.52 -10.59
CA ARG A 86 23.29 4.57 -11.49
C ARG A 86 22.25 3.77 -10.70
N ILE A 87 20.99 3.86 -11.11
CA ILE A 87 19.87 3.17 -10.49
C ILE A 87 19.54 1.92 -11.29
N ARG A 88 19.37 0.79 -10.59
CA ARG A 88 18.88 -0.45 -11.20
C ARG A 88 17.36 -0.52 -11.05
N VAL A 89 16.64 -0.68 -12.16
CA VAL A 89 15.17 -0.82 -12.17
C VAL A 89 14.69 -1.87 -11.19
N ILE A 90 15.37 -3.04 -11.17
CA ILE A 90 15.00 -4.16 -10.33
C ILE A 90 15.09 -3.84 -8.83
N ASP A 91 16.00 -2.94 -8.42
CA ASP A 91 16.09 -2.52 -7.03
C ASP A 91 14.88 -1.67 -6.65
N VAL A 92 14.45 -0.75 -7.52
CA VAL A 92 13.26 0.08 -7.27
C VAL A 92 11.99 -0.77 -7.27
N LEU A 93 11.77 -1.56 -8.34
CA LEU A 93 10.61 -2.44 -8.45
C LEU A 93 10.53 -3.41 -7.26
N GLY A 94 11.65 -4.05 -6.92
CA GLY A 94 11.70 -5.04 -5.85
C GLY A 94 11.46 -4.44 -4.47
N THR A 95 12.14 -3.34 -4.15
CA THR A 95 11.98 -2.71 -2.82
C THR A 95 10.62 -2.06 -2.63
N VAL A 96 10.02 -1.49 -3.69
CA VAL A 96 8.64 -0.95 -3.61
C VAL A 96 7.60 -2.07 -3.49
N ALA A 97 7.77 -3.20 -4.20
CA ALA A 97 6.90 -4.37 -4.02
C ALA A 97 6.98 -4.89 -2.58
N PHE A 98 8.20 -5.05 -2.07
CA PHE A 98 8.44 -5.52 -0.71
C PHE A 98 7.88 -4.56 0.34
N ALA A 99 7.95 -3.25 0.09
CA ALA A 99 7.42 -2.23 0.99
C ALA A 99 5.91 -2.41 1.28
N GLN A 100 5.17 -3.09 0.41
CA GLN A 100 3.73 -3.32 0.54
C GLN A 100 3.38 -4.53 1.41
N ILE A 101 4.32 -5.38 1.82
CA ILE A 101 4.04 -6.55 2.65
C ILE A 101 3.20 -6.23 3.90
N PRO A 102 3.40 -5.10 4.62
CA PRO A 102 2.55 -4.75 5.76
C PRO A 102 1.05 -4.63 5.42
N PHE A 103 0.67 -4.41 4.16
CA PHE A 103 -0.72 -4.42 3.74
C PHE A 103 -1.42 -5.77 3.91
N ILE A 104 -0.68 -6.89 3.95
CA ILE A 104 -1.26 -8.20 4.27
C ILE A 104 -1.96 -8.15 5.63
N PHE A 105 -1.33 -7.53 6.62
CA PHE A 105 -1.93 -7.40 7.95
C PHE A 105 -3.17 -6.51 7.90
N MET A 106 -3.09 -5.37 7.22
CA MET A 106 -4.25 -4.49 7.01
C MET A 106 -5.44 -5.26 6.42
N ASN A 107 -5.21 -6.08 5.39
CA ASN A 107 -6.25 -6.86 4.74
C ASN A 107 -6.81 -7.98 5.63
N LEU A 108 -5.98 -8.60 6.49
CA LEU A 108 -6.47 -9.55 7.49
C LEU A 108 -7.44 -8.89 8.47
N PHE A 109 -7.18 -7.66 8.90
CA PHE A 109 -8.12 -6.91 9.75
C PHE A 109 -9.42 -6.58 9.01
N ASN A 110 -9.36 -6.32 7.71
CA ASN A 110 -10.55 -6.05 6.90
C ASN A 110 -11.48 -7.26 6.77
N MET A 111 -11.00 -8.50 7.00
CA MET A 111 -11.86 -9.69 7.06
C MET A 111 -12.76 -9.75 8.29
N LEU A 112 -12.47 -8.96 9.34
CA LEU A 112 -13.23 -9.02 10.58
C LEU A 112 -14.68 -8.54 10.37
N PRO A 113 -15.69 -9.17 11.01
CA PRO A 113 -17.10 -8.82 10.80
C PRO A 113 -17.43 -7.32 10.98
N PRO A 114 -16.87 -6.58 11.96
CA PRO A 114 -17.12 -5.14 12.07
C PRO A 114 -16.64 -4.34 10.85
N MET A 115 -15.53 -4.73 10.21
CA MET A 115 -15.02 -4.09 9.00
C MET A 115 -15.88 -4.41 7.78
N GLN A 116 -16.35 -5.66 7.68
CA GLN A 116 -17.30 -6.09 6.65
C GLN A 116 -18.63 -5.34 6.74
N ASN A 117 -19.08 -5.04 7.96
CA ASN A 117 -20.30 -4.26 8.18
C ASN A 117 -20.10 -2.80 7.74
N LEU A 118 -18.93 -2.19 8.01
CA LEU A 118 -18.61 -0.85 7.54
C LEU A 118 -18.67 -0.72 6.01
N ALA A 119 -18.29 -1.76 5.27
CA ALA A 119 -18.36 -1.79 3.82
C ALA A 119 -19.80 -1.64 3.27
N LYS A 120 -20.79 -2.03 4.07
CA LYS A 120 -22.22 -2.12 3.69
C LYS A 120 -23.05 -0.97 4.25
N VAL A 121 -22.43 -0.05 4.96
CA VAL A 121 -23.09 1.09 5.55
C VAL A 121 -23.60 2.01 4.44
N ASP A 122 -24.90 2.30 4.47
CA ASP A 122 -25.46 3.38 3.69
C ASP A 122 -25.02 4.71 4.30
N MET A 123 -24.23 5.51 3.58
CA MET A 123 -23.76 6.80 4.08
C MET A 123 -24.84 7.89 4.01
N ASN A 124 -26.03 7.59 3.47
CA ASN A 124 -27.15 8.53 3.38
C ASN A 124 -28.04 8.54 4.63
N VAL A 125 -27.87 7.60 5.56
CA VAL A 125 -28.61 7.61 6.84
C VAL A 125 -28.00 8.61 7.84
N PRO A 126 -28.81 9.19 8.75
CA PRO A 126 -28.31 10.16 9.71
C PRO A 126 -27.27 9.55 10.66
N PRO A 127 -26.30 10.35 11.16
CA PRO A 127 -25.21 9.85 12.02
C PRO A 127 -25.67 9.11 13.28
N THR A 128 -26.85 9.47 13.82
CA THR A 128 -27.44 8.80 14.98
C THR A 128 -27.80 7.35 14.70
N GLU A 129 -28.27 7.06 13.48
CA GLU A 129 -28.60 5.70 13.05
C GLU A 129 -27.34 4.90 12.75
N LEU A 130 -26.30 5.54 12.16
CA LEU A 130 -25.00 4.92 11.94
C LEU A 130 -24.35 4.46 13.25
N LEU A 131 -24.34 5.31 14.28
CA LEU A 131 -23.76 4.98 15.59
C LEU A 131 -24.53 3.87 16.31
N ALA A 132 -25.81 3.70 16.01
CA ALA A 132 -26.64 2.63 16.56
C ALA A 132 -26.41 1.27 15.86
N GLN A 133 -25.74 1.25 14.70
CA GLN A 133 -25.51 -0.01 13.98
C GLN A 133 -24.54 -0.93 14.75
N PRO A 134 -24.89 -2.22 14.90
CA PRO A 134 -24.04 -3.19 15.59
C PRO A 134 -22.63 -3.26 14.99
N GLY A 135 -21.63 -2.96 15.81
CA GLY A 135 -20.22 -3.05 15.44
C GLY A 135 -19.67 -1.86 14.67
N PHE A 136 -20.45 -0.79 14.40
CA PHE A 136 -19.97 0.40 13.71
C PHE A 136 -18.78 1.06 14.44
N LEU A 137 -18.93 1.36 15.73
CA LEU A 137 -17.86 1.95 16.54
C LEU A 137 -16.61 1.06 16.61
N VAL A 138 -16.80 -0.26 16.71
CA VAL A 138 -15.70 -1.23 16.72
C VAL A 138 -14.97 -1.21 15.37
N GLY A 139 -15.71 -1.16 14.26
CA GLY A 139 -15.14 -1.00 12.93
C GLY A 139 -14.33 0.29 12.78
N VAL A 140 -14.82 1.41 13.32
CA VAL A 140 -14.07 2.69 13.31
C VAL A 140 -12.75 2.57 14.07
N TRP A 141 -12.72 1.91 15.23
CA TRP A 141 -11.47 1.68 15.96
C TRP A 141 -10.51 0.75 15.21
N LEU A 142 -11.04 -0.28 14.53
CA LEU A 142 -10.24 -1.19 13.70
C LEU A 142 -9.67 -0.49 12.47
N SER A 143 -10.40 0.44 11.85
CA SER A 143 -9.89 1.19 10.70
C SER A 143 -8.70 2.09 11.07
N LEU A 144 -8.71 2.66 12.29
CA LEU A 144 -7.56 3.40 12.84
C LEU A 144 -6.32 2.51 13.03
N ILE A 145 -6.50 1.22 13.36
CA ILE A 145 -5.38 0.26 13.38
C ILE A 145 -4.86 0.02 11.95
N GLY A 146 -5.74 -0.03 10.95
CA GLY A 146 -5.35 -0.10 9.54
C GLY A 146 -4.41 1.04 9.12
N VAL A 147 -4.64 2.25 9.63
CA VAL A 147 -3.76 3.41 9.38
C VAL A 147 -2.32 3.18 9.86
N ILE A 148 -2.12 2.42 10.94
CA ILE A 148 -0.77 2.08 11.44
C ILE A 148 0.00 1.28 10.37
N PHE A 149 -0.65 0.32 9.72
CA PHE A 149 -0.03 -0.47 8.65
C PHE A 149 0.18 0.36 7.38
N LEU A 150 -0.74 1.26 7.04
CA LEU A 150 -0.53 2.21 5.95
C LEU A 150 0.70 3.09 6.20
N VAL A 151 0.82 3.66 7.40
CA VAL A 151 2.01 4.45 7.80
C VAL A 151 3.28 3.60 7.71
N TRP A 152 3.21 2.32 8.09
CA TRP A 152 4.33 1.41 7.94
C TRP A 152 4.73 1.26 6.46
N VAL A 153 3.79 0.98 5.56
CA VAL A 153 4.07 0.89 4.12
C VAL A 153 4.71 2.17 3.62
N LEU A 154 4.18 3.34 4.00
CA LEU A 154 4.74 4.64 3.60
C LEU A 154 6.17 4.84 4.12
N VAL A 155 6.44 4.52 5.38
CA VAL A 155 7.80 4.56 5.93
C VAL A 155 8.72 3.65 5.14
N TRP A 156 8.30 2.43 4.81
CA TRP A 156 9.07 1.51 4.00
C TRP A 156 9.28 2.02 2.57
N MET A 157 8.26 2.57 1.91
CA MET A 157 8.41 3.17 0.58
C MET A 157 9.41 4.34 0.58
N PHE A 158 9.41 5.16 1.64
CA PHE A 158 10.41 6.22 1.80
C PHE A 158 11.83 5.65 1.91
N LYS A 159 12.00 4.58 2.70
CA LYS A 159 13.31 3.89 2.81
C LYS A 159 13.72 3.21 1.51
N ALA A 160 12.77 2.59 0.80
CA ALA A 160 12.98 1.98 -0.50
C ALA A 160 13.54 3.02 -1.47
N LEU A 161 12.85 4.15 -1.66
CA LEU A 161 13.30 5.25 -2.52
C LEU A 161 14.69 5.77 -2.12
N LYS A 162 14.91 5.98 -0.82
CA LYS A 162 16.21 6.45 -0.30
C LYS A 162 17.35 5.49 -0.67
N VAL A 163 17.15 4.19 -0.50
CA VAL A 163 18.20 3.18 -0.70
C VAL A 163 18.37 2.86 -2.18
N SER A 164 17.27 2.60 -2.91
CA SER A 164 17.32 2.20 -4.32
C SER A 164 17.78 3.33 -5.25
N CYS A 165 17.40 4.58 -4.94
CA CYS A 165 17.75 5.74 -5.75
C CYS A 165 18.89 6.58 -5.15
N ASN A 166 19.42 6.21 -3.98
CA ASN A 166 20.51 6.91 -3.29
C ASN A 166 20.25 8.43 -3.13
N LEU A 167 18.99 8.81 -2.89
CA LEU A 167 18.58 10.21 -2.72
C LEU A 167 18.70 10.65 -1.26
N LYS A 168 18.98 11.94 -1.03
CA LYS A 168 19.16 12.53 0.32
C LYS A 168 18.61 13.96 0.36
N GLY A 169 18.30 14.45 1.56
CA GLY A 169 17.86 15.83 1.78
C GLY A 169 16.52 16.14 1.11
N TYR A 170 16.38 17.37 0.61
CA TYR A 170 15.11 17.87 0.06
C TYR A 170 14.66 17.15 -1.22
N SER A 171 15.58 16.73 -2.10
CA SER A 171 15.19 16.04 -3.33
C SER A 171 14.48 14.71 -3.07
N LEU A 172 14.94 13.96 -2.05
CA LEU A 172 14.26 12.74 -1.58
C LEU A 172 12.84 13.05 -1.09
N GLY A 173 12.69 14.06 -0.23
CA GLY A 173 11.40 14.42 0.36
C GLY A 173 10.39 14.89 -0.69
N ILE A 174 10.82 15.80 -1.58
CA ILE A 174 9.96 16.33 -2.65
C ILE A 174 9.52 15.22 -3.60
N LEU A 175 10.47 14.39 -4.09
CA LEU A 175 10.13 13.29 -4.98
C LEU A 175 9.17 12.31 -4.29
N TYR A 176 9.43 11.96 -3.03
CA TYR A 176 8.57 11.06 -2.29
C TYR A 176 7.13 11.61 -2.18
N CYS A 177 6.96 12.87 -1.78
CA CYS A 177 5.64 13.49 -1.67
C CYS A 177 4.91 13.51 -3.03
N VAL A 178 5.59 13.98 -4.09
CA VAL A 178 5.01 14.05 -5.43
C VAL A 178 4.62 12.66 -5.94
N ALA A 179 5.48 11.66 -5.74
CA ALA A 179 5.21 10.30 -6.20
C ALA A 179 4.14 9.58 -5.38
N VAL A 180 4.01 9.83 -4.08
CA VAL A 180 2.94 9.23 -3.25
C VAL A 180 1.59 9.87 -3.55
N PHE A 181 1.48 11.19 -3.51
CA PHE A 181 0.21 11.87 -3.76
C PHE A 181 -0.18 11.83 -5.24
N GLY A 182 0.76 12.13 -6.14
CA GLY A 182 0.54 12.01 -7.58
C GLY A 182 0.30 10.57 -8.00
N GLY A 183 1.01 9.62 -7.39
CA GLY A 183 0.80 8.19 -7.60
C GLY A 183 -0.58 7.74 -7.15
N ASP A 184 -1.06 8.18 -5.98
CA ASP A 184 -2.42 7.86 -5.53
C ASP A 184 -3.49 8.36 -6.50
N ILE A 185 -3.38 9.60 -7.00
CA ILE A 185 -4.31 10.16 -8.00
C ILE A 185 -4.28 9.32 -9.28
N LEU A 186 -3.10 8.95 -9.77
CA LEU A 186 -2.95 8.12 -10.96
C LEU A 186 -3.50 6.70 -10.74
N CYS A 187 -3.25 6.10 -9.58
CA CYS A 187 -3.83 4.81 -9.22
C CYS A 187 -5.35 4.88 -9.24
N ARG A 188 -5.95 5.91 -8.64
CA ARG A 188 -7.41 6.10 -8.61
C ARG A 188 -8.02 6.24 -10.00
N TYR A 189 -7.35 6.99 -10.88
CA TYR A 189 -7.78 7.10 -12.26
C TYR A 189 -7.73 5.74 -12.97
N LEU A 190 -6.61 5.03 -12.90
CA LEU A 190 -6.41 3.75 -13.59
C LEU A 190 -7.32 2.64 -13.05
N ILE A 191 -7.44 2.53 -11.74
CA ILE A 191 -8.29 1.54 -11.06
C ILE A 191 -9.77 1.87 -11.30
N GLY A 192 -10.13 3.14 -11.33
CA GLY A 192 -11.48 3.57 -11.66
C GLY A 192 -11.98 3.11 -13.03
N LEU A 193 -11.08 2.77 -13.97
CA LEU A 193 -11.46 2.18 -15.27
C LEU A 193 -11.91 0.72 -15.17
N CYS A 194 -11.70 0.07 -14.02
CA CYS A 194 -12.10 -1.32 -13.76
C CYS A 194 -13.50 -1.44 -13.12
N TYR A 195 -14.12 -0.31 -12.77
CA TYR A 195 -15.44 -0.21 -12.15
C TYR A 195 -16.43 0.48 -13.09
#